data_AF-A0A2R5FWD4-F1
#
_entry.id   AF-A0A2R5FWD4-F1
#
_cell.length_a   1.000
_cell.length_b   1.000
_cell.length_c   1.000
_cell.angle_alpha   90.00
_cell.angle_beta   90.00
_cell.angle_gamma   90.00
#
_symmetry.space_group_name_H-M   'P 1'
#
loop_
_entity.id
_entity.type
_entity.pdbx_description
1 polymer ?
#
loop_
_entity_poly.entity_id
_entity_poly.type
_entity_poly.pdbx_seq_one_letter_code
_entity_poly.pdbx_strand_id
1 'polypeptide(L)'
;MKIQSLFLKLLPSLLILNTLALSYSPISANTTQNKAKFQPLSQKQALTINTISAQIFIHDIKNNPINNAQVILIGKNNTYLESLTDNNGIAEFNIKSQQNYTLLVAHPNFAGIIVRNFSPKKDSQKKLEHRGNVGSVIFPDSTGYIKGLKGRLNPILDTLYRTYIYADNIAVNGGQQQPVNFEIGKPLNLEDAEGSTMQITIRFAQGNTFLIEFLKPS
;
A
#
# COMPACT_ATOMS: atom_id res chain seq x y z
N MET A 1 29.16 7.16 -49.64
CA MET A 1 30.39 7.20 -48.82
C MET A 1 30.36 6.00 -47.88
N LYS A 2 31.16 4.95 -48.17
CA LYS A 2 31.27 3.73 -47.37
C LYS A 2 32.53 3.85 -46.50
N ILE A 3 32.42 3.65 -45.19
CA ILE A 3 33.57 3.47 -44.30
C ILE A 3 33.40 2.13 -43.59
N GLN A 4 34.23 1.17 -44.01
CA GLN A 4 34.59 -0.03 -43.26
C GLN A 4 35.81 0.31 -42.39
N SER A 5 35.86 -0.19 -41.14
CA SER A 5 36.92 -1.02 -40.53
C SER A 5 36.73 -0.97 -39.00
N LEU A 6 36.39 -2.07 -38.32
CA LEU A 6 37.26 -3.17 -37.88
C LEU A 6 38.25 -2.74 -36.78
N PHE A 7 37.90 -2.94 -35.50
CA PHE A 7 38.89 -3.32 -34.49
C PHE A 7 38.28 -4.22 -33.40
N LEU A 8 38.73 -5.46 -33.47
CA LEU A 8 38.61 -6.54 -32.51
C LEU A 8 39.52 -6.24 -31.31
N LYS A 9 39.07 -6.48 -30.07
CA LYS A 9 39.96 -6.93 -28.99
C LYS A 9 39.17 -7.58 -27.86
N LEU A 10 39.30 -8.90 -27.82
CA LEU A 10 38.99 -9.78 -26.70
C LEU A 10 39.72 -9.34 -25.43
N LEU A 11 39.04 -9.40 -24.29
CA LEU A 11 39.67 -9.44 -22.97
C LEU A 11 39.31 -10.76 -22.28
N PRO A 12 40.29 -11.44 -21.65
CA PRO A 12 40.09 -12.73 -21.02
C PRO A 12 39.47 -12.59 -19.63
N SER A 13 38.66 -13.59 -19.31
CA SER A 13 38.16 -13.95 -17.99
C SER A 13 39.28 -14.16 -16.96
N LEU A 14 39.20 -13.47 -15.81
CA LEU A 14 39.87 -13.88 -14.57
C LEU A 14 38.79 -14.08 -13.49
N LEU A 15 38.37 -15.34 -13.29
CA LEU A 15 37.74 -15.78 -12.06
C LEU A 15 38.85 -16.11 -11.08
N ILE A 16 38.98 -15.34 -10.00
CA ILE A 16 39.81 -15.71 -8.85
C ILE A 16 38.87 -16.30 -7.79
N LEU A 17 38.80 -17.63 -7.71
CA LEU A 17 38.21 -18.33 -6.57
C LEU A 17 39.24 -18.36 -5.43
N ASN A 18 39.09 -17.48 -4.44
CA ASN A 18 39.76 -17.63 -3.16
C ASN A 18 38.99 -18.64 -2.30
N THR A 19 39.47 -19.88 -2.27
CA THR A 19 39.04 -20.91 -1.32
C THR A 19 39.82 -20.73 -0.02
N LEU A 20 39.25 -19.97 0.92
CA LEU A 20 39.74 -19.92 2.30
C LEU A 20 39.23 -21.16 3.05
N ALA A 21 40.08 -22.18 3.14
CA ALA A 21 39.89 -23.30 4.05
C ALA A 21 40.20 -22.84 5.48
N LEU A 22 39.15 -22.61 6.27
CA LEU A 22 39.27 -22.40 7.71
C LEU A 22 39.42 -23.77 8.39
N SER A 23 40.63 -24.09 8.82
CA SER A 23 40.91 -25.23 9.69
C SER A 23 40.33 -24.98 11.08
N TYR A 24 39.22 -25.65 11.39
CA TYR A 24 38.64 -25.67 12.73
C TYR A 24 39.47 -26.58 13.64
N SER A 25 40.09 -25.99 14.66
CA SER A 25 40.62 -26.74 15.80
C SER A 25 39.48 -27.11 16.75
N PRO A 26 39.32 -28.37 17.17
CA PRO A 26 38.33 -28.73 18.18
C PRO A 26 38.77 -28.19 19.54
N ILE A 27 38.07 -27.17 20.03
CA ILE A 27 38.20 -26.70 21.41
C ILE A 27 37.49 -27.73 22.29
N SER A 28 38.28 -28.47 23.07
CA SER A 28 37.78 -29.37 24.12
C SER A 28 37.14 -28.54 25.25
N ALA A 29 35.82 -28.42 25.22
CA ALA A 29 35.04 -27.78 26.28
C ALA A 29 34.95 -28.69 27.51
N ASN A 30 35.77 -28.40 28.53
CA ASN A 30 35.57 -28.91 29.88
C ASN A 30 34.26 -28.36 30.44
N THR A 31 33.19 -29.14 30.30
CA THR A 31 31.85 -28.74 30.74
C THR A 31 31.66 -29.22 32.18
N THR A 32 32.00 -28.34 33.13
CA THR A 32 31.63 -28.51 34.53
C THR A 32 30.10 -28.50 34.62
N GLN A 33 29.50 -29.66 34.94
CA GLN A 33 28.06 -29.83 35.08
C GLN A 33 27.53 -29.09 36.32
N ASN A 34 27.38 -27.77 36.21
CA ASN A 34 26.49 -27.03 37.09
C ASN A 34 25.05 -27.29 36.63
N LYS A 35 24.39 -28.26 37.28
CA LYS A 35 22.93 -28.45 37.20
C LYS A 35 22.24 -27.23 37.79
N ALA A 36 22.15 -26.16 37.00
CA ALA A 36 21.25 -25.06 37.28
C ALA A 36 19.83 -25.63 37.30
N LYS A 37 19.17 -25.56 38.45
CA LYS A 37 17.73 -25.84 38.58
C LYS A 37 17.00 -24.79 37.74
N PHE A 38 16.62 -25.15 36.52
CA PHE A 38 15.69 -24.35 35.72
C PHE A 38 14.36 -24.30 36.48
N GLN A 39 14.05 -23.14 37.06
CA GLN A 39 12.69 -22.86 37.48
C GLN A 39 11.83 -22.79 36.21
N PRO A 40 10.72 -23.53 36.13
CA PRO A 40 9.81 -23.41 35.00
C PRO A 40 9.30 -21.96 34.98
N LEU A 41 9.55 -21.27 33.86
CA LEU A 41 9.04 -19.93 33.62
C LEU A 41 7.53 -19.95 33.85
N SER A 42 7.11 -19.18 34.85
CA SER A 42 5.73 -18.87 35.22
C SER A 42 4.78 -18.89 34.02
N GLN A 43 3.65 -19.59 34.18
CA GLN A 43 2.60 -19.73 33.17
C GLN A 43 2.27 -18.37 32.56
N LYS A 44 2.57 -18.23 31.26
CA LYS A 44 2.31 -17.06 30.43
C LYS A 44 0.82 -16.72 30.49
N GLN A 45 0.43 -15.78 31.35
CA GLN A 45 -0.95 -15.27 31.39
C GLN A 45 -1.30 -14.74 30.00
N ALA A 46 -2.31 -15.35 29.39
CA ALA A 46 -2.85 -14.86 28.13
C ALA A 46 -3.49 -13.50 28.38
N LEU A 47 -2.98 -12.46 27.72
CA LEU A 47 -3.57 -11.13 27.78
C LEU A 47 -4.96 -11.19 27.14
N THR A 48 -6.01 -10.96 27.93
CA THR A 48 -7.37 -10.80 27.42
C THR A 48 -7.48 -9.44 26.72
N ILE A 49 -7.58 -9.44 25.40
CA ILE A 49 -7.70 -8.21 24.60
C ILE A 49 -9.19 -7.93 24.36
N ASN A 50 -9.72 -6.92 25.03
CA ASN A 50 -11.08 -6.46 24.78
C ASN A 50 -11.20 -5.90 23.36
N THR A 51 -12.04 -6.53 22.55
CA THR A 51 -12.31 -6.10 21.17
C THR A 51 -13.57 -5.25 21.13
N ILE A 52 -13.55 -4.17 20.37
CA ILE A 52 -14.69 -3.31 20.09
C ILE A 52 -15.20 -3.65 18.70
N SER A 53 -16.49 -3.98 18.58
CA SER A 53 -17.17 -4.00 17.29
C SER A 53 -17.52 -2.56 16.89
N ALA A 54 -17.12 -2.16 15.69
CA ALA A 54 -17.40 -0.85 15.13
C ALA A 54 -18.06 -0.99 13.76
N GLN A 55 -19.10 -0.20 13.53
CA GLN A 55 -19.82 -0.11 12.25
C GLN A 55 -19.62 1.29 11.67
N ILE A 56 -19.22 1.36 10.40
CA ILE A 56 -19.05 2.60 9.65
C ILE A 56 -20.07 2.61 8.51
N PHE A 57 -20.93 3.63 8.52
CA PHE A 57 -22.04 3.80 7.59
C PHE A 57 -21.64 4.77 6.48
N ILE A 58 -21.61 4.31 5.24
CA ILE A 58 -21.23 5.08 4.06
C ILE A 58 -22.46 5.30 3.19
N HIS A 59 -22.83 6.57 3.04
CA HIS A 59 -23.96 6.99 2.21
C HIS A 59 -23.50 8.02 1.18
N ASP A 60 -24.33 8.26 0.16
CA ASP A 60 -24.16 9.43 -0.69
C ASP A 60 -24.72 10.70 0.00
N ILE A 61 -24.60 11.85 -0.65
CA ILE A 61 -25.14 13.12 -0.15
C ILE A 61 -26.68 13.12 0.00
N LYS A 62 -27.38 12.23 -0.71
CA LYS A 62 -28.84 12.04 -0.66
C LYS A 62 -29.27 10.99 0.37
N ASN A 63 -28.33 10.49 1.19
CA ASN A 63 -28.52 9.42 2.17
C ASN A 63 -28.88 8.06 1.56
N ASN A 64 -28.53 7.78 0.31
CA ASN A 64 -28.60 6.42 -0.22
C ASN A 64 -27.38 5.61 0.27
N PRO A 65 -27.53 4.35 0.68
CA PRO A 65 -26.41 3.52 1.08
C PRO A 65 -25.51 3.24 -0.13
N ILE A 66 -24.19 3.27 0.10
CA ILE A 66 -23.21 2.94 -0.95
C ILE A 66 -22.67 1.54 -0.67
N ASN A 67 -23.07 0.58 -1.50
CA ASN A 67 -22.55 -0.79 -1.48
C ASN A 67 -21.12 -0.86 -2.05
N ASN A 68 -20.32 -1.79 -1.52
CA ASN A 68 -18.99 -2.12 -2.01
C ASN A 68 -18.00 -0.93 -2.03
N ALA A 69 -18.19 0.04 -1.14
CA ALA A 69 -17.19 1.06 -0.85
C ALA A 69 -16.08 0.43 -0.03
N GLN A 70 -14.84 0.69 -0.43
CA GLN A 70 -13.65 0.27 0.30
C GLN A 70 -13.42 1.19 1.49
N VAL A 71 -13.31 0.61 2.69
CA VAL A 71 -13.17 1.35 3.94
C VAL A 71 -11.91 0.86 4.64
N ILE A 72 -10.97 1.77 4.89
CA ILE A 72 -9.68 1.44 5.53
C ILE A 72 -9.45 2.32 6.76
N LEU A 73 -9.07 1.68 7.87
CA LEU A 73 -8.63 2.33 9.11
C LEU A 73 -7.12 2.16 9.27
N ILE A 74 -6.38 3.27 9.26
CA ILE A 74 -4.91 3.27 9.39
C ILE A 74 -4.53 3.71 10.80
N GLY A 75 -3.78 2.87 11.50
CA GLY A 75 -3.22 3.16 12.82
C GLY A 75 -1.98 4.05 12.76
N LYS A 76 -1.56 4.59 13.90
CA LYS A 76 -0.34 5.45 14.00
C LYS A 76 0.96 4.74 13.60
N ASN A 77 0.98 3.42 13.72
CA ASN A 77 2.09 2.54 13.35
C ASN A 77 2.03 2.08 11.88
N ASN A 78 1.21 2.73 11.05
CA ASN A 78 1.04 2.43 9.62
C ASN A 78 0.46 1.04 9.29
N THR A 79 -0.02 0.28 10.27
CA THR A 79 -0.85 -0.92 10.01
C THR A 79 -2.28 -0.51 9.74
N TYR A 80 -3.00 -1.29 8.94
CA TYR A 80 -4.38 -0.99 8.59
C TYR A 80 -5.34 -2.15 8.87
N LEU A 81 -6.62 -1.80 8.99
CA LEU A 81 -7.76 -2.71 8.89
C LEU A 81 -8.55 -2.33 7.65
N GLU A 82 -9.11 -3.33 6.95
CA GLU A 82 -9.88 -3.14 5.72
C GLU A 82 -11.23 -3.84 5.83
N SER A 83 -12.25 -3.24 5.24
CA SER A 83 -13.58 -3.80 5.08
C SER A 83 -14.25 -3.21 3.84
N LEU A 84 -15.27 -3.89 3.33
CA LEU A 84 -16.13 -3.39 2.26
C LEU A 84 -17.52 -3.14 2.83
N THR A 85 -18.20 -2.11 2.34
CA THR A 85 -19.60 -1.91 2.73
C THR A 85 -20.52 -2.92 2.10
N ASP A 86 -21.55 -3.34 2.84
CA ASP A 86 -22.63 -4.19 2.36
C ASP A 86 -23.72 -3.41 1.59
N ASN A 87 -24.84 -4.08 1.26
CA ASN A 87 -25.99 -3.46 0.60
C ASN A 87 -26.65 -2.32 1.41
N ASN A 88 -26.40 -2.25 2.73
CA ASN A 88 -26.90 -1.20 3.61
C ASN A 88 -25.86 -0.08 3.80
N GLY A 89 -24.73 -0.14 3.10
CA GLY A 89 -23.65 0.83 3.22
C GLY A 89 -22.83 0.66 4.50
N ILE A 90 -22.84 -0.52 5.14
CA ILE A 90 -22.20 -0.75 6.44
C ILE A 90 -20.90 -1.53 6.23
N ALA A 91 -19.79 -0.96 6.71
CA ALA A 91 -18.50 -1.63 6.86
C ALA A 91 -18.26 -1.95 8.35
N GLU A 92 -18.07 -3.23 8.65
CA GLU A 92 -17.88 -3.71 10.02
C GLU A 92 -16.40 -3.98 10.33
N PHE A 93 -15.98 -3.67 11.56
CA PHE A 93 -14.62 -3.86 12.06
C PHE A 93 -14.59 -4.46 13.46
N ASN A 94 -13.65 -5.39 13.67
CA ASN A 94 -13.30 -5.90 15.00
C ASN A 94 -11.99 -5.25 15.47
N ILE A 95 -12.11 -4.21 16.29
CA ILE A 95 -10.99 -3.33 16.65
C ILE A 95 -10.45 -3.70 18.04
N LYS A 96 -9.17 -4.04 18.10
CA LYS A 96 -8.47 -4.40 19.35
C LYS A 96 -7.88 -3.21 20.12
N SER A 97 -7.74 -2.05 19.46
CA SER A 97 -7.10 -0.86 20.03
C SER A 97 -8.04 0.33 20.02
N GLN A 98 -8.17 1.01 21.18
CA GLN A 98 -9.03 2.20 21.33
C GLN A 98 -8.38 3.50 20.82
N GLN A 99 -7.36 3.41 19.97
CA GLN A 99 -6.72 4.59 19.39
C GLN A 99 -7.62 5.29 18.36
N ASN A 100 -7.25 6.52 18.02
CA ASN A 100 -7.78 7.18 16.83
C ASN A 100 -7.05 6.66 15.58
N TYR A 101 -7.77 6.62 14.47
CA TYR A 101 -7.30 6.16 13.16
C TYR A 101 -7.31 7.30 12.15
N THR A 102 -6.64 7.11 11.02
CA THR A 102 -7.02 7.79 9.78
C THR A 102 -7.99 6.87 9.04
N LEU A 103 -9.19 7.35 8.77
CA LEU A 103 -10.18 6.64 7.96
C LEU A 103 -10.07 7.10 6.50
N LEU A 104 -9.94 6.14 5.60
CA LEU A 104 -10.07 6.32 4.16
C LEU A 104 -11.33 5.61 3.66
N VAL A 105 -12.05 6.24 2.75
CA VAL A 105 -13.14 5.59 2.03
C VAL A 105 -13.01 5.89 0.55
N ALA A 106 -13.17 4.85 -0.27
CA ALA A 106 -13.13 4.96 -1.72
C ALA A 106 -14.23 4.13 -2.37
N HIS A 107 -14.66 4.56 -3.55
CA HIS A 107 -15.57 3.81 -4.38
C HIS A 107 -15.35 4.20 -5.86
N PRO A 108 -15.44 3.27 -6.82
CA PRO A 108 -15.21 3.57 -8.24
C PRO A 108 -16.12 4.64 -8.85
N ASN A 109 -17.22 4.99 -8.18
CA ASN A 109 -18.20 5.99 -8.63
C ASN A 109 -18.26 7.27 -7.78
N PHE A 110 -17.38 7.41 -6.79
CA PHE A 110 -17.38 8.58 -5.92
C PHE A 110 -15.96 9.08 -5.66
N ALA A 111 -15.87 10.35 -5.31
CA ALA A 111 -14.67 10.92 -4.74
C ALA A 111 -14.31 10.24 -3.42
N GLY A 112 -13.00 10.12 -3.17
CA GLY A 112 -12.50 9.53 -1.95
C GLY A 112 -12.56 10.52 -0.79
N ILE A 113 -12.74 10.03 0.43
CA ILE A 113 -12.68 10.87 1.64
C ILE A 113 -11.52 10.45 2.55
N ILE A 114 -10.98 11.43 3.26
CA ILE A 114 -9.92 11.26 4.25
C ILE A 114 -10.41 11.89 5.56
N VAL A 115 -10.56 11.09 6.60
CA VAL A 115 -10.90 11.58 7.95
C VAL A 115 -9.75 11.28 8.89
N ARG A 116 -9.01 12.33 9.25
CA ARG A 116 -7.92 12.25 10.22
C ARG A 116 -8.50 12.21 11.63
N ASN A 117 -7.79 11.56 12.56
CA ASN A 117 -8.19 11.44 13.97
C ASN A 117 -9.59 10.83 14.19
N PHE A 118 -10.00 9.91 13.30
CA PHE A 118 -11.26 9.19 13.38
C PHE A 118 -11.36 8.35 14.65
N SER A 119 -12.47 8.48 15.38
CA SER A 119 -12.79 7.64 16.54
C SER A 119 -13.92 6.64 16.21
N PRO A 120 -13.64 5.32 16.19
CA PRO A 120 -14.66 4.32 15.87
C PRO A 120 -15.90 4.33 16.78
N LYS A 121 -15.79 4.89 18.00
CA LYS A 121 -16.90 4.99 18.96
C LYS A 121 -17.81 6.21 18.73
N LYS A 122 -17.32 7.24 18.04
CA LYS A 122 -18.00 8.55 17.95
C LYS A 122 -18.42 8.89 16.52
N ASP A 123 -17.68 8.41 15.53
CA ASP A 123 -17.72 8.98 14.18
C ASP A 123 -18.27 8.01 13.12
N SER A 124 -19.34 7.26 13.39
CA SER A 124 -19.75 6.13 12.53
C SER A 124 -20.28 6.49 11.14
N GLN A 125 -20.84 7.68 10.91
CA GLN A 125 -21.46 8.03 9.62
C GLN A 125 -20.53 8.87 8.73
N LYS A 126 -20.47 8.54 7.43
CA LYS A 126 -19.72 9.28 6.42
C LYS A 126 -20.51 9.38 5.12
N LYS A 127 -20.27 10.47 4.40
CA LYS A 127 -20.89 10.75 3.11
C LYS A 127 -19.84 10.83 2.01
N LEU A 128 -20.11 10.19 0.88
CA LEU A 128 -19.34 10.36 -0.34
C LEU A 128 -20.08 11.29 -1.29
N GLU A 129 -19.31 12.15 -1.97
CA GLU A 129 -19.84 13.08 -2.95
C GLU A 129 -19.67 12.52 -4.36
N HIS A 130 -20.74 12.57 -5.15
CA HIS A 130 -20.69 12.27 -6.57
C HIS A 130 -20.21 13.52 -7.33
N ARG A 131 -18.99 13.47 -7.87
CA ARG A 131 -18.37 14.60 -8.58
C ARG A 131 -18.11 14.23 -10.04
N GLY A 132 -19.14 14.36 -10.89
CA GLY A 132 -19.03 14.08 -12.33
C GLY A 132 -18.54 12.66 -12.62
N ASN A 133 -17.44 12.54 -13.37
CA ASN A 133 -16.80 11.28 -13.75
C ASN A 133 -15.68 10.82 -12.79
N VAL A 134 -15.60 11.41 -11.59
CA VAL A 134 -14.59 11.03 -10.59
C VAL A 134 -14.93 9.69 -9.93
N GLY A 135 -13.95 8.80 -9.87
CA GLY A 135 -13.92 7.61 -9.03
C GLY A 135 -12.74 7.65 -8.06
N SER A 136 -12.71 6.70 -7.13
CA SER A 136 -11.59 6.52 -6.20
C SER A 136 -11.31 5.05 -5.89
N VAL A 137 -10.07 4.77 -5.50
CA VAL A 137 -9.60 3.45 -5.05
C VAL A 137 -8.53 3.62 -3.97
N ILE A 138 -8.42 2.65 -3.05
CA ILE A 138 -7.32 2.60 -2.08
C ILE A 138 -6.42 1.42 -2.42
N PHE A 139 -5.11 1.66 -2.47
CA PHE A 139 -4.10 0.61 -2.51
C PHE A 139 -3.56 0.44 -1.10
N PRO A 140 -3.97 -0.60 -0.34
CA PRO A 140 -3.56 -0.76 1.05
C PRO A 140 -2.06 -1.10 1.22
N ASP A 141 -1.45 -1.72 0.21
CA ASP A 141 -0.08 -2.25 0.21
C ASP A 141 0.72 -1.84 -1.05
N SER A 142 0.58 -0.57 -1.44
CA SER A 142 1.26 0.13 -2.54
C SER A 142 0.83 -0.30 -3.94
N THR A 143 0.67 -1.60 -4.20
CA THR A 143 0.36 -2.10 -5.54
C THR A 143 -1.14 -2.20 -5.76
N GLY A 144 -1.62 -1.80 -6.94
CA GLY A 144 -3.02 -1.97 -7.27
C GLY A 144 -3.37 -1.72 -8.73
N TYR A 145 -4.68 -1.81 -9.00
CA TYR A 145 -5.28 -1.71 -10.31
C TYR A 145 -6.43 -0.70 -10.26
N ILE A 146 -6.61 0.05 -11.34
CA ILE A 146 -7.75 0.96 -11.48
C ILE A 146 -8.67 0.41 -12.56
N LYS A 147 -9.96 0.26 -12.24
CA LYS A 147 -10.96 -0.19 -13.20
C LYS A 147 -10.99 0.76 -14.40
N GLY A 148 -10.79 0.21 -15.60
CA GLY A 148 -10.72 0.99 -16.84
C GLY A 148 -9.29 1.23 -17.35
N LEU A 149 -8.26 0.70 -16.67
CA LEU A 149 -6.89 0.63 -17.16
C LEU A 149 -6.37 -0.80 -17.13
N LYS A 150 -5.68 -1.22 -18.19
CA LYS A 150 -5.00 -2.51 -18.31
C LYS A 150 -3.53 -2.41 -17.97
N GLY A 151 -3.26 -2.40 -16.67
CA GLY A 151 -1.91 -2.47 -16.14
C GLY A 151 -1.91 -2.31 -14.63
N ARG A 152 -0.72 -2.30 -14.06
CA ARG A 152 -0.52 -2.26 -12.61
C ARG A 152 0.17 -0.97 -12.22
N LEU A 153 -0.25 -0.38 -11.12
CA LEU A 153 0.39 0.79 -10.52
C LEU A 153 1.01 0.40 -9.18
N ASN A 154 2.15 0.99 -8.87
CA ASN A 154 2.84 0.81 -7.59
C ASN A 154 3.41 2.16 -7.11
N PRO A 155 2.55 3.06 -6.61
CA PRO A 155 2.99 4.26 -5.89
C PRO A 155 3.81 3.89 -4.64
N ILE A 156 4.86 4.66 -4.40
CA ILE A 156 5.78 4.48 -3.28
C ILE A 156 5.91 5.81 -2.53
N LEU A 157 5.88 5.71 -1.20
CA LEU A 157 6.28 6.72 -0.24
C LEU A 157 7.41 6.09 0.57
N ASP A 158 8.65 6.47 0.29
CA ASP A 158 9.79 5.83 0.95
C ASP A 158 10.10 6.47 2.32
N THR A 159 11.08 5.91 3.02
CA THR A 159 11.50 6.39 4.35
C THR A 159 12.15 7.77 4.35
N LEU A 160 12.51 8.29 3.17
CA LEU A 160 13.01 9.64 2.98
C LEU A 160 11.90 10.60 2.53
N TYR A 161 10.63 10.16 2.60
CA TYR A 161 9.44 10.91 2.17
C TYR A 161 9.44 11.28 0.68
N ARG A 162 10.18 10.56 -0.14
CA ARG A 162 10.10 10.72 -1.60
C ARG A 162 8.89 9.97 -2.12
N THR A 163 8.25 10.56 -3.12
CA THR A 163 7.03 10.02 -3.75
C THR A 163 7.28 9.77 -5.22
N TYR A 164 7.11 8.51 -5.63
CA TYR A 164 7.30 8.09 -7.00
C TYR A 164 6.45 6.87 -7.31
N ILE A 165 6.14 6.67 -8.59
CA ILE A 165 5.27 5.59 -9.04
C ILE A 165 5.99 4.74 -10.08
N TYR A 166 5.91 3.43 -9.90
CA TYR A 166 6.14 2.46 -10.96
C TYR A 166 4.81 2.05 -11.59
N ALA A 167 4.85 1.66 -12.85
CA ALA A 167 3.71 1.25 -13.63
C ALA A 167 4.12 0.13 -14.60
N ASP A 168 3.35 -0.96 -14.63
CA ASP A 168 3.52 -2.04 -15.59
C ASP A 168 2.44 -1.96 -16.65
N ASN A 169 2.84 -1.99 -17.92
CA ASN A 169 1.94 -1.89 -19.08
C ASN A 169 1.12 -0.58 -19.14
N ILE A 170 1.60 0.47 -18.46
CA ILE A 170 1.02 1.82 -18.43
C ILE A 170 2.15 2.83 -18.63
N ALA A 171 1.98 3.73 -19.59
CA ALA A 171 2.78 4.93 -19.73
C ALA A 171 2.30 5.99 -18.74
N VAL A 172 3.23 6.64 -18.03
CA VAL A 172 2.95 7.74 -17.11
C VAL A 172 3.47 9.04 -17.73
N ASN A 173 2.61 10.06 -17.81
CA ASN A 173 2.89 11.39 -18.36
C ASN A 173 3.54 11.36 -19.75
N GLY A 174 3.00 10.57 -20.67
CA GLY A 174 3.55 10.43 -22.03
C GLY A 174 4.80 9.55 -22.10
N GLY A 175 4.94 8.60 -21.17
CA GLY A 175 6.03 7.61 -21.19
C GLY A 175 7.33 8.10 -20.55
N GLN A 176 7.23 8.95 -19.52
CA GLN A 176 8.41 9.37 -18.75
C GLN A 176 9.17 8.16 -18.19
N GLN A 177 10.50 8.29 -18.10
CA GLN A 177 11.36 7.25 -17.54
C GLN A 177 10.94 6.94 -16.09
N GLN A 178 10.78 5.65 -15.80
CA GLN A 178 10.35 5.19 -14.49
C GLN A 178 11.53 5.00 -13.51
N PRO A 179 11.30 5.20 -12.20
CA PRO A 179 10.03 5.63 -11.60
C PRO A 179 9.72 7.11 -11.87
N VAL A 180 8.44 7.45 -11.96
CA VAL A 180 8.00 8.84 -12.18
C VAL A 180 7.67 9.49 -10.84
N ASN A 181 8.27 10.64 -10.55
CA ASN A 181 7.92 11.40 -9.35
C ASN A 181 6.49 11.93 -9.43
N PHE A 182 5.80 11.97 -8.30
CA PHE A 182 4.49 12.61 -8.20
C PHE A 182 4.41 13.52 -6.99
N GLU A 183 3.45 14.42 -6.98
CA GLU A 183 3.13 15.23 -5.81
C GLU A 183 1.70 14.91 -5.36
N ILE A 184 1.48 14.81 -4.04
CA ILE A 184 0.14 14.59 -3.49
C ILE A 184 -0.78 15.75 -3.93
N GLY A 185 -1.94 15.40 -4.49
CA GLY A 185 -2.92 16.36 -4.98
C GLY A 185 -2.64 16.90 -6.39
N LYS A 186 -1.54 16.49 -7.05
CA LYS A 186 -1.29 16.83 -8.46
C LYS A 186 -1.72 15.69 -9.40
N PRO A 187 -2.24 16.02 -10.59
CA PRO A 187 -2.66 15.01 -11.54
C PRO A 187 -1.47 14.34 -12.23
N LEU A 188 -1.65 13.06 -12.57
CA LEU A 188 -0.81 12.30 -13.49
C LEU A 188 -1.69 11.79 -14.63
N ASN A 189 -1.17 11.81 -15.86
CA ASN A 189 -1.85 11.23 -17.01
C ASN A 189 -1.31 9.82 -17.25
N LEU A 190 -2.19 8.85 -17.38
CA LEU A 190 -1.90 7.45 -17.63
C LEU A 190 -2.45 7.03 -18.99
N GLU A 191 -1.73 6.16 -19.68
CA GLU A 191 -2.17 5.51 -20.91
C GLU A 191 -1.74 4.04 -20.88
N ASP A 192 -2.69 3.10 -21.06
CA ASP A 192 -2.37 1.68 -21.13
C ASP A 192 -2.04 1.21 -22.56
N ALA A 193 -1.61 -0.04 -22.71
CA ALA A 193 -1.24 -0.61 -24.01
C ALA A 193 -2.40 -0.73 -25.02
N GLU A 194 -3.65 -0.52 -24.60
CA GLU A 194 -4.81 -0.49 -25.49
C GLU A 194 -5.25 0.94 -25.85
N GLY A 195 -4.47 1.95 -25.44
CA GLY A 195 -4.76 3.36 -25.70
C GLY A 195 -5.81 3.96 -24.75
N SER A 196 -6.21 3.24 -23.70
CA SER A 196 -7.11 3.81 -22.69
C SER A 196 -6.36 4.85 -21.88
N THR A 197 -6.89 6.08 -21.83
CA THR A 197 -6.29 7.18 -21.08
C THR A 197 -7.07 7.46 -19.80
N MET A 198 -6.35 7.85 -18.75
CA MET A 198 -6.94 8.18 -17.46
C MET A 198 -6.08 9.21 -16.74
N GLN A 199 -6.72 10.22 -16.16
CA GLN A 199 -6.05 11.11 -15.22
C GLN A 199 -6.27 10.60 -13.80
N ILE A 200 -5.18 10.45 -13.03
CA ILE A 200 -5.24 10.10 -11.61
C ILE A 200 -4.70 11.22 -10.74
N THR A 201 -5.10 11.26 -9.49
CA THR A 201 -4.53 12.14 -8.45
C THR A 201 -4.36 11.34 -7.17
N ILE A 202 -3.14 11.25 -6.66
CA ILE A 202 -2.87 10.61 -5.37
C ILE A 202 -3.26 11.62 -4.29
N ARG A 203 -4.28 11.30 -3.50
CA ARG A 203 -4.87 12.19 -2.49
C ARG A 203 -4.29 11.98 -1.10
N PHE A 204 -3.77 10.79 -0.83
CA PHE A 204 -3.22 10.40 0.46
C PHE A 204 -2.12 9.38 0.28
N ALA A 205 -1.10 9.45 1.14
CA ALA A 205 -0.07 8.44 1.30
C ALA A 205 0.32 8.34 2.78
N GLN A 206 0.34 7.13 3.33
CA GLN A 206 0.89 6.86 4.66
C GLN A 206 1.36 5.40 4.72
N GLY A 207 2.64 5.19 5.05
CA GLY A 207 3.26 3.87 4.90
C GLY A 207 3.12 3.39 3.45
N ASN A 208 2.52 2.20 3.28
CA ASN A 208 2.24 1.62 1.97
C ASN A 208 0.80 1.86 1.50
N THR A 209 0.00 2.65 2.22
CA THR A 209 -1.40 2.87 1.88
C THR A 209 -1.60 4.16 1.10
N PHE A 210 -2.27 4.09 -0.05
CA PHE A 210 -2.53 5.23 -0.94
C PHE A 210 -4.02 5.35 -1.27
N LEU A 211 -4.57 6.56 -1.18
CA LEU A 211 -5.88 6.89 -1.75
C LEU A 211 -5.66 7.58 -3.09
N ILE A 212 -6.27 7.05 -4.14
CA ILE A 212 -6.15 7.57 -5.50
C ILE A 212 -7.56 7.94 -5.99
N GLU A 213 -7.70 9.17 -6.47
CA GLU A 213 -8.86 9.58 -7.27
C GLU A 213 -8.50 9.49 -8.75
N PHE A 214 -9.49 9.19 -9.59
CA PHE A 214 -9.30 9.07 -11.03
C PHE A 214 -10.50 9.63 -11.81
N LEU A 215 -10.24 10.18 -12.99
CA LEU A 215 -11.26 10.58 -13.95
C LEU A 215 -11.53 9.41 -14.90
N LYS A 216 -12.78 8.94 -14.94
CA LYS A 216 -13.19 7.90 -15.90
C LYS A 216 -13.12 8.46 -17.32
N PRO A 217 -12.76 7.63 -18.32
CA PRO A 217 -12.95 7.98 -19.72
C PRO A 217 -14.41 8.37 -19.96
N SER A 218 -14.63 9.46 -20.69
CA SER A 218 -15.95 9.94 -21.11
C SER A 218 -16.59 8.99 -22.12
#